data_AF-A0A914SCX2-F1
#
_entry.id   AF-A0A914SCX2-F1
#
_cell.length_a   1.000
_cell.length_b   1.000
_cell.length_c   1.000
_cell.angle_alpha   90.00
_cell.angle_beta   90.00
_cell.angle_gamma   90.00
#
_symmetry.space_group_name_H-M   'P 1'
#
loop_
_entity.id
_entity.type
_entity.pdbx_description
1 polymer ?
#
loop_
_entity_poly.entity_id
_entity_poly.type
_entity_poly.pdbx_seq_one_letter_code
_entity_poly.pdbx_strand_id
1 'polypeptide(L)'
;MMLVLASVQTQRITRVMRMIWVISFFILITTNCVFCAEKPKVTRNVEITADDEKLRDPAGYEAIKELHRLMDDDQSGSIDRFESTDVSYSF
;
A
#
# COMPACT_ATOMS: atom_id res chain seq x y z
N MET A 1 18.16 0.77 59.10
CA MET A 1 17.32 1.85 58.53
C MET A 1 17.69 2.23 57.10
N MET A 2 18.97 2.34 56.72
CA MET A 2 19.34 2.80 55.35
C MET A 2 18.93 1.87 54.21
N LEU A 3 18.93 0.54 54.41
CA LEU A 3 18.54 -0.42 53.37
C LEU A 3 17.04 -0.37 52.99
N VAL A 4 16.17 -0.02 53.95
CA VAL A 4 14.72 0.10 53.71
C VAL A 4 14.43 1.34 52.86
N LEU A 5 15.15 2.44 53.09
CA LEU A 5 15.03 3.65 52.28
C LEU A 5 15.52 3.41 50.84
N ALA A 6 16.61 2.66 50.65
CA ALA A 6 17.12 2.31 49.33
C ALA A 6 16.14 1.40 48.54
N SER A 7 15.56 0.40 49.20
CA SER A 7 14.54 -0.49 48.61
C SER A 7 13.30 0.28 48.13
N VAL A 8 12.79 1.21 48.95
CA VAL A 8 11.62 2.04 48.62
C VAL A 8 11.92 3.00 47.46
N GLN A 9 13.12 3.59 47.41
CA GLN A 9 13.52 4.45 46.29
C GLN A 9 13.64 3.67 44.98
N THR A 10 14.27 2.49 44.99
CA THR A 10 14.35 1.59 43.82
C THR A 10 12.96 1.17 43.34
N GLN A 11 12.05 0.82 44.25
CA GLN A 11 10.68 0.44 43.89
C GLN A 11 9.87 1.58 43.26
N ARG A 12 10.14 2.84 43.64
CA ARG A 12 9.52 4.03 43.04
C ARG A 12 10.05 4.30 41.64
N ILE A 13 11.37 4.17 41.43
CA ILE A 13 12.01 4.36 40.12
C ILE A 13 11.52 3.31 39.11
N THR A 14 11.47 2.04 39.49
CA THR A 14 11.00 0.96 38.60
C THR A 14 9.53 1.15 38.18
N ARG A 15 8.69 1.70 39.08
CA ARG A 15 7.29 2.03 38.76
C ARG A 15 7.19 3.15 37.73
N VAL A 16 8.00 4.20 37.88
CA VAL A 16 8.04 5.33 36.94
C VAL A 16 8.57 4.90 35.57
N MET A 17 9.64 4.09 35.52
CA MET A 17 10.18 3.58 34.25
C MET A 17 9.17 2.71 33.49
N ARG A 18 8.39 1.88 34.19
CA ARG A 18 7.30 1.10 33.57
C ARG A 18 6.18 1.98 33.02
N MET A 19 5.80 3.05 33.73
CA MET A 19 4.79 3.99 33.23
C MET A 19 5.26 4.74 31.98
N ILE A 20 6.51 5.21 31.97
CA ILE A 20 7.10 5.88 30.80
C ILE A 20 7.12 4.95 29.58
N TRP A 21 7.49 3.68 29.79
CA TRP A 21 7.51 2.69 28.71
C TRP A 21 6.12 2.41 28.13
N VAL A 22 5.10 2.28 28.99
CA VAL A 22 3.70 2.12 28.56
C VAL A 22 3.21 3.35 27.79
N ILE A 23 3.47 4.56 28.30
CA ILE A 23 3.06 5.82 27.65
C ILE A 23 3.71 5.94 26.26
N SER A 24 5.01 5.64 26.14
CA SER A 24 5.72 5.65 24.86
C SER A 24 5.13 4.67 23.84
N PHE A 25 4.78 3.45 24.29
CA PHE A 25 4.13 2.45 23.45
C PHE A 25 2.76 2.90 22.95
N PHE A 26 1.95 3.51 23.82
CA PHE A 26 0.66 4.10 23.43
C PHE A 26 0.81 5.26 22.44
N ILE A 27 1.83 6.12 22.61
CA ILE A 27 2.13 7.21 21.67
C ILE A 27 2.54 6.66 20.30
N LEU A 28 3.39 5.63 20.25
CA LEU A 28 3.79 4.98 18.99
C LEU A 28 2.58 4.40 18.26
N ILE A 29 1.68 3.72 18.97
CA ILE A 29 0.46 3.16 18.37
C ILE A 29 -0.45 4.25 17.82
N THR A 30 -0.74 5.30 18.60
CA THR A 30 -1.65 6.36 18.17
C THR A 30 -1.09 7.17 17.00
N THR A 31 0.21 7.41 16.97
CA THR A 31 0.86 8.15 15.87
C THR A 31 0.78 7.37 14.55
N ASN A 32 0.92 6.04 14.58
CA ASN A 32 0.74 5.19 13.39
C ASN A 32 -0.73 5.10 12.95
N CYS A 33 -1.68 5.07 13.89
CA CYS A 33 -3.11 5.01 13.54
C CYS A 33 -3.63 6.29 12.87
N VAL A 34 -3.12 7.47 13.23
CA VAL A 34 -3.58 8.76 12.66
C VAL A 34 -3.14 8.95 11.20
N PHE A 35 -2.08 8.26 10.76
CA PHE A 35 -1.58 8.38 9.38
C PHE A 35 -2.39 7.55 8.36
N CYS A 36 -3.32 6.70 8.80
CA CYS A 36 -4.15 5.87 7.93
C CYS A 36 -5.47 6.54 7.46
N ALA A 37 -5.63 7.85 7.67
CA ALA A 37 -6.81 8.56 7.17
C ALA A 37 -6.71 8.74 5.65
N GLU A 38 -7.30 7.80 4.90
CA GLU A 38 -7.45 7.88 3.44
C GLU A 38 -8.28 9.12 3.10
N LYS A 39 -7.69 10.07 2.35
CA LYS A 39 -8.38 11.31 1.98
C LYS A 39 -9.55 10.98 1.06
N PRO A 40 -10.70 11.68 1.18
CA PRO A 40 -11.83 11.47 0.29
C PRO A 40 -11.41 11.75 -1.15
N LYS A 41 -11.56 10.75 -2.02
CA LYS A 41 -11.25 10.84 -3.45
C LYS A 41 -12.32 11.71 -4.12
N VAL A 42 -12.06 13.02 -4.22
CA VAL A 42 -12.92 13.92 -4.99
C VAL A 42 -12.73 13.60 -6.47
N THR A 43 -13.67 12.85 -7.04
CA THR A 43 -13.68 12.56 -8.47
C THR A 43 -14.47 13.64 -9.22
N ARG A 44 -13.96 14.06 -10.37
CA ARG A 44 -14.68 14.88 -11.34
C ARG A 44 -14.62 14.16 -12.67
N ASN A 45 -15.71 14.17 -13.42
CA ASN A 45 -15.73 13.67 -14.79
C ASN A 45 -15.05 14.73 -15.66
N VAL A 46 -13.98 14.32 -16.32
CA VAL A 46 -13.20 15.16 -17.23
C VAL A 46 -13.03 14.36 -18.51
N GLU A 47 -13.09 15.03 -19.65
CA GLU A 47 -12.70 14.44 -20.93
C GLU A 47 -11.17 14.30 -20.95
N ILE A 48 -10.68 13.07 -21.11
CA ILE A 48 -9.26 12.72 -21.02
C ILE A 48 -8.89 12.00 -22.32
N THR A 49 -7.73 12.32 -22.88
CA THR A 49 -7.24 11.65 -24.08
C THR A 49 -6.68 10.26 -23.76
N ALA A 50 -6.55 9.39 -24.76
CA ALA A 50 -5.98 8.06 -24.56
C ALA A 50 -4.53 8.12 -24.04
N ASP A 51 -3.74 9.12 -24.46
CA ASP A 51 -2.35 9.25 -24.01
C ASP A 51 -2.25 9.77 -22.57
N ASP A 52 -3.16 10.66 -22.17
CA ASP A 52 -3.26 11.11 -20.78
C ASP A 52 -3.70 9.97 -19.84
N GLU A 53 -4.60 9.10 -20.31
CA GLU A 53 -5.07 7.96 -19.51
C GLU A 53 -3.97 6.94 -19.24
N LYS A 54 -3.06 6.70 -20.21
CA LYS A 54 -1.89 5.82 -20.02
C LYS A 54 -0.97 6.30 -18.90
N LEU A 55 -0.86 7.61 -18.72
CA LEU A 55 -0.06 8.20 -17.63
C LEU A 55 -0.83 8.21 -16.30
N ARG A 56 -2.15 8.31 -16.34
CA ARG A 56 -3.02 8.32 -15.16
C ARG A 56 -3.19 6.93 -14.54
N ASP A 57 -3.27 5.90 -15.38
CA ASP A 57 -3.40 4.50 -14.98
C ASP A 57 -2.28 3.63 -15.60
N PRO A 58 -1.04 3.73 -15.08
CA PRO A 58 0.07 2.94 -15.59
C PRO A 58 -0.15 1.44 -15.40
N ALA A 59 -0.83 1.03 -14.31
CA ALA A 59 -1.12 -0.37 -14.04
C ALA A 59 -2.13 -0.95 -15.03
N GLY A 60 -3.20 -0.20 -15.34
CA GLY A 60 -4.17 -0.58 -16.36
C GLY A 60 -3.54 -0.64 -17.76
N TYR A 61 -2.68 0.33 -18.10
CA TYR A 61 -1.96 0.31 -19.36
C TYR A 61 -1.00 -0.89 -19.47
N GLU A 62 -0.24 -1.19 -18.41
CA GLU A 62 0.65 -2.36 -18.39
C GLU A 62 -0.11 -3.68 -18.51
N ALA A 63 -1.26 -3.82 -17.84
CA ALA A 63 -2.08 -5.01 -17.93
C ALA A 63 -2.58 -5.25 -19.38
N ILE A 64 -3.07 -4.21 -20.05
CA ILE A 64 -3.49 -4.32 -21.46
C ILE A 64 -2.29 -4.60 -22.37
N LYS A 65 -1.12 -4.01 -22.11
CA LYS A 65 0.10 -4.27 -22.86
C LYS A 65 0.60 -5.70 -22.70
N GLU A 66 0.48 -6.27 -21.50
CA GLU A 66 0.81 -7.67 -21.24
C GLU A 66 -0.16 -8.61 -21.97
N LEU A 67 -1.46 -8.33 -21.90
CA LEU A 67 -2.47 -9.07 -22.67
C LEU A 67 -2.22 -8.99 -24.17
N HIS A 68 -1.85 -7.81 -24.70
CA HIS A 68 -1.48 -7.64 -26.10
C HIS A 68 -0.32 -8.55 -26.49
N ARG A 69 0.73 -8.61 -25.66
CA ARG A 69 1.90 -9.48 -25.89
C ARG A 69 1.58 -10.96 -25.81
N LEU A 70 0.60 -11.35 -25.00
CA LEU A 70 0.17 -12.74 -24.88
C LEU A 70 -0.60 -13.18 -26.14
N MET A 71 -1.30 -12.26 -26.79
CA MET A 71 -2.07 -12.53 -28.01
C MET A 71 -1.25 -12.38 -29.29
N ASP A 72 -0.18 -11.59 -29.27
CA ASP A 72 0.74 -11.34 -30.38
C ASP A 72 1.81 -12.46 -30.43
N ASP A 73 1.39 -13.63 -30.91
CA ASP A 73 2.19 -14.87 -30.95
C ASP A 73 3.45 -14.73 -31.81
N ASP A 74 3.34 -14.00 -32.94
CA ASP A 74 4.46 -13.76 -33.83
C ASP A 74 5.32 -12.54 -33.44
N GLN A 75 4.91 -11.82 -32.41
CA GLN A 75 5.56 -10.61 -31.88
C GLN A 75 5.77 -9.52 -32.94
N SER A 76 4.90 -9.46 -33.94
CA SER A 76 4.89 -8.42 -34.97
C SER A 76 4.58 -7.03 -34.39
N GLY A 77 3.99 -6.99 -33.19
CA GLY A 77 3.52 -5.76 -32.54
C GLY A 77 2.05 -5.47 -32.84
N SER A 78 1.34 -6.37 -33.52
CA SER A 78 -0.06 -6.23 -33.89
C SER A 78 -0.77 -7.56 -33.88
N ILE A 79 -1.98 -7.61 -33.33
CA ILE A 79 -2.77 -8.85 -33.30
C ILE A 79 -3.51 -9.01 -34.63
N ASP A 80 -3.26 -10.11 -35.32
CA ASP A 80 -3.95 -10.44 -36.56
C ASP A 80 -5.27 -11.20 -36.34
N ARG A 81 -5.98 -11.53 -37.43
CA ARG A 81 -7.29 -12.19 -37.32
C ARG A 81 -7.18 -13.62 -36.79
N PHE A 82 -6.09 -14.34 -37.06
CA PHE A 82 -5.89 -15.71 -36.60
C PHE A 82 -5.52 -15.71 -35.11
N GLU A 83 -4.63 -14.81 -34.70
CA GLU A 83 -4.23 -14.59 -33.30
C GLU A 83 -5.42 -14.19 -32.43
N SER A 84 -6.35 -13.37 -32.96
CA SER A 84 -7.56 -12.97 -32.23
C SER A 84 -8.53 -14.12 -31.94
N THR A 85 -8.43 -15.25 -32.65
CA THR A 85 -9.34 -16.40 -32.49
C THR A 85 -8.87 -17.43 -31.48
N ASP A 86 -7.57 -17.43 -31.14
CA ASP A 86 -6.98 -18.46 -30.28
C ASP A 86 -7.35 -18.29 -28.79
N VAL A 87 -7.85 -17.11 -28.42
CA VAL A 87 -8.35 -16.79 -27.07
C VAL A 87 -9.66 -17.54 -26.71
N SER A 88 -10.30 -18.24 -27.65
CA SER A 88 -11.59 -18.90 -27.44
C SER A 88 -11.53 -20.36 -26.95
N TYR A 89 -10.37 -21.00 -26.83
CA TYR A 89 -10.28 -22.47 -26.59
C TYR A 89 -9.45 -22.92 -25.38
N SER A 90 -9.49 -22.22 -24.24
CA SER A 90 -8.93 -22.75 -22.98
C SER A 90 -9.80 -22.44 -21.76
N PHE A 91 -10.83 -23.26 -21.56
CA PHE A 91 -11.55 -23.45 -20.29
C PHE A 91 -11.79 -24.95 -20.07
#